data_AF-A0A4Q6GZE7-F1
#
_entry.id   AF-A0A4Q6GZE7-F1
#
_cell.length_a   1.000
_cell.length_b   1.000
_cell.length_c   1.000
_cell.angle_alpha   90.00
_cell.angle_beta   90.00
_cell.angle_gamma   90.00
#
_symmetry.space_group_name_H-M   'P 1'
#
loop_
_entity.id
_entity.type
_entity.pdbx_description
1 polymer ?
#
loop_
_entity_poly.entity_id
_entity_poly.type
_entity_poly.pdbx_seq_one_letter_code
_entity_poly.pdbx_strand_id
1 'polypeptide(L)'
;MPILVLASVMLSLLAPMGYALAGAQAADTPPDRSRYGDPAEYEKRDRPVSEQDLRILVRADELLEEESSWNRADDRECADDEASGKRSLFCALQAASVEVLGSYDHRRVALQEVRFAIEQVTQGREFEHRLRDFNNLPQTTFADLHQVLKIARDRVTARLAAAKA
;
A
#
# COMPACT_ATOMS: atom_id res chain seq x y z
N MET A 1 -19.26 75.44 -16.74
CA MET A 1 -19.42 74.90 -15.37
C MET A 1 -20.89 74.54 -15.19
N PRO A 2 -21.30 73.40 -14.58
CA PRO A 2 -20.56 72.28 -13.96
C PRO A 2 -20.82 70.91 -14.66
N ILE A 3 -19.85 70.00 -14.77
CA ILE A 3 -19.45 68.88 -13.88
C ILE A 3 -19.89 67.51 -14.45
N LEU A 4 -18.86 66.73 -14.80
CA LEU A 4 -18.84 65.30 -15.08
C LEU A 4 -19.46 64.46 -13.95
N VAL A 5 -20.12 63.36 -14.30
CA VAL A 5 -19.91 62.08 -13.59
C VAL A 5 -19.83 60.96 -14.63
N LEU A 6 -18.64 60.34 -14.73
CA LEU A 6 -18.41 59.08 -15.43
C LEU A 6 -19.00 57.92 -14.64
N ALA A 7 -19.62 56.97 -15.33
CA ALA A 7 -19.76 55.60 -14.84
C ALA A 7 -19.36 54.64 -15.97
N SER A 8 -18.10 54.22 -15.95
CA SER A 8 -17.58 53.10 -16.73
C SER A 8 -18.16 51.79 -16.19
N VAL A 9 -18.86 51.04 -17.02
CA VAL A 9 -19.14 49.63 -16.76
C VAL A 9 -18.32 48.81 -17.75
N MET A 10 -17.21 48.26 -17.26
CA MET A 10 -16.46 47.23 -17.96
C MET A 10 -17.29 45.94 -18.02
N LEU A 11 -17.75 45.59 -19.21
CA LEU A 11 -18.37 44.30 -19.49
C LEU A 11 -17.24 43.28 -19.74
N SER A 12 -16.86 42.56 -18.69
CA SER A 12 -15.86 41.50 -18.76
C SER A 12 -16.36 40.32 -19.59
N LEU A 13 -15.64 40.03 -20.68
CA LEU A 13 -15.80 38.85 -21.52
C LEU A 13 -15.46 37.58 -20.71
N LEU A 14 -16.45 36.74 -20.41
CA LEU A 14 -16.26 35.39 -19.92
C LEU A 14 -15.87 34.49 -21.10
N ALA A 15 -14.60 34.10 -21.18
CA ALA A 15 -14.17 32.98 -21.99
C ALA A 15 -14.55 31.66 -21.28
N PRO A 16 -15.08 30.64 -22.00
CA PRO A 16 -15.30 29.33 -21.39
C PRO A 16 -13.94 28.67 -21.15
N MET A 17 -13.62 28.50 -19.87
CA MET A 17 -12.48 27.72 -19.42
C MET A 17 -12.77 26.25 -19.75
N GLY A 18 -12.30 25.81 -20.92
CA GLY A 18 -12.37 24.42 -21.34
C GLY A 18 -11.55 23.57 -20.37
N TYR A 19 -12.23 22.84 -19.49
CA TYR A 19 -11.61 21.75 -18.76
C TYR A 19 -11.30 20.63 -19.75
N ALA A 20 -10.04 20.57 -20.18
CA ALA A 20 -9.51 19.38 -20.82
C ALA A 20 -9.45 18.26 -19.76
N LEU A 21 -10.51 17.46 -19.69
CA LEU A 21 -10.47 16.12 -19.12
C LEU A 21 -9.91 15.18 -20.19
N ALA A 22 -8.60 14.94 -20.19
CA ALA A 22 -8.02 13.81 -20.91
C ALA A 22 -6.60 13.52 -20.42
N GLY A 23 -6.52 12.56 -19.50
CA GLY A 23 -5.28 11.90 -19.11
C GLY A 23 -5.61 10.52 -18.58
N ALA A 24 -6.30 9.70 -19.37
CA ALA A 24 -6.30 8.27 -19.14
C ALA A 24 -4.84 7.82 -19.28
N GLN A 25 -4.21 7.45 -18.16
CA GLN A 25 -2.90 6.80 -18.19
C GLN A 25 -3.02 5.58 -19.11
N ALA A 26 -2.09 5.48 -20.05
CA ALA A 26 -1.95 4.29 -20.87
C ALA A 26 -1.92 3.07 -19.95
N ALA A 27 -2.67 2.03 -20.28
CA ALA A 27 -2.57 0.76 -19.59
C ALA A 27 -1.15 0.23 -19.83
N ASP A 28 -0.26 0.49 -18.87
CA ASP A 28 1.07 -0.09 -18.84
C ASP A 28 0.92 -1.61 -18.96
N THR A 29 1.70 -2.23 -19.84
CA THR A 29 1.84 -3.68 -19.88
C THR A 29 2.14 -4.17 -18.45
N PRO A 30 1.37 -5.14 -17.90
CA PRO A 30 1.62 -5.65 -16.57
C PRO A 30 3.09 -6.07 -16.41
N PRO A 31 3.73 -5.79 -15.27
CA PRO A 31 5.14 -6.14 -15.06
C PRO A 31 5.33 -7.65 -15.18
N ASP A 32 6.38 -8.08 -15.89
CA ASP A 32 6.76 -9.50 -15.98
C ASP A 32 7.36 -9.97 -14.64
N ARG A 33 6.54 -10.68 -13.85
CA ARG A 33 6.94 -11.24 -12.56
C ARG A 33 7.42 -12.68 -12.63
N SER A 34 7.55 -13.28 -13.82
CA SER A 34 7.98 -14.67 -13.99
C SER A 34 9.40 -14.92 -13.45
N ARG A 35 10.24 -13.88 -13.44
CA ARG A 35 11.58 -13.92 -12.83
C ARG A 35 11.59 -14.18 -11.32
N TYR A 36 10.44 -14.04 -10.64
CA TYR A 36 10.29 -14.25 -9.20
C TYR A 36 9.64 -15.59 -8.83
N GLY A 37 9.63 -16.55 -9.77
CA GLY A 37 8.96 -17.84 -9.66
C GLY A 37 7.62 -17.86 -10.38
N ASP A 38 6.92 -19.00 -10.31
CA ASP A 38 5.60 -19.19 -10.92
C ASP A 38 4.54 -18.34 -10.20
N PRO A 39 3.92 -17.35 -10.89
CA PRO A 39 2.82 -16.57 -10.33
C PRO A 39 1.63 -17.41 -9.86
N ALA A 40 1.33 -18.54 -10.51
CA ALA A 40 0.21 -19.39 -10.13
C ALA A 40 0.34 -19.92 -8.70
N GLU A 41 1.56 -20.18 -8.25
CA GLU A 41 1.83 -20.69 -6.91
C GLU A 41 1.68 -19.61 -5.82
N TYR A 42 2.25 -18.42 -6.04
CA TYR A 42 2.21 -17.37 -5.01
C TYR A 42 0.94 -16.52 -5.04
N GLU A 43 0.25 -16.40 -6.17
CA GLU A 43 -1.06 -15.70 -6.25
C GLU A 43 -2.23 -16.57 -5.77
N LYS A 44 -1.96 -17.81 -5.32
CA LYS A 44 -2.96 -18.73 -4.75
C LYS A 44 -3.50 -18.22 -3.39
N ARG A 45 -4.75 -17.73 -3.39
CA ARG A 45 -5.39 -17.08 -2.22
C ARG A 45 -5.94 -18.04 -1.17
N ASP A 46 -6.19 -19.30 -1.53
CA ASP A 46 -6.75 -20.34 -0.66
C ASP A 46 -5.69 -21.13 0.13
N ARG A 47 -4.41 -20.75 0.05
CA ARG A 47 -3.32 -21.37 0.85
C ARG A 47 -3.66 -21.37 2.35
N PRO A 48 -3.57 -22.50 3.07
CA PRO A 48 -3.96 -22.57 4.48
C PRO A 48 -3.31 -21.49 5.35
N VAL A 49 -4.12 -20.82 6.16
CA VAL A 49 -3.65 -19.84 7.15
C VAL A 49 -3.26 -20.52 8.47
N SER A 50 -2.38 -19.87 9.23
CA SER A 50 -1.99 -20.30 10.57
C SER A 50 -2.10 -19.17 11.58
N GLU A 51 -2.16 -19.52 12.87
CA GLU A 51 -2.08 -18.55 13.98
C GLU A 51 -0.78 -17.73 13.95
N GLN A 52 0.29 -18.28 13.38
CA GLN A 52 1.54 -17.54 13.20
C GLN A 52 1.41 -16.44 12.15
N ASP A 53 0.59 -16.62 11.11
CA ASP A 53 0.35 -15.58 10.11
C ASP A 53 -0.37 -14.38 10.75
N LEU A 54 -1.37 -14.65 11.60
CA LEU A 54 -2.05 -13.60 12.35
C LEU A 54 -1.09 -12.86 13.28
N ARG A 55 -0.23 -13.57 14.02
CA ARG A 55 0.77 -12.94 14.89
C ARG A 55 1.75 -12.06 14.14
N ILE A 56 2.19 -12.45 12.94
CA ILE A 56 3.05 -11.61 12.10
C ILE A 56 2.34 -10.32 11.71
N LEU A 57 1.08 -10.40 11.29
CA LEU A 57 0.32 -9.24 10.86
C LEU A 57 0.00 -8.27 12.00
N VAL A 58 -0.25 -8.79 13.21
CA VAL A 58 -0.39 -7.97 14.43
C VAL A 58 0.95 -7.30 14.74
N ARG A 59 2.03 -8.08 14.76
CA ARG A 59 3.34 -7.55 15.12
C ARG A 59 3.86 -6.51 14.12
N ALA A 60 3.61 -6.69 12.83
CA ALA A 60 3.96 -5.70 11.82
C ALA A 60 3.20 -4.38 12.00
N ASP A 61 1.95 -4.43 12.47
CA ASP A 61 1.14 -3.25 12.79
C ASP A 61 1.73 -2.49 13.99
N GLU A 62 2.13 -3.20 15.05
CA GLU A 62 2.79 -2.63 16.22
C GLU A 62 4.15 -2.00 15.89
N LEU A 63 4.93 -2.61 15.01
CA LEU A 63 6.21 -2.07 14.55
C LEU A 63 6.07 -0.76 13.77
N LEU A 64 4.85 -0.46 13.32
CA LEU A 64 4.46 0.74 12.58
C LEU A 64 3.40 1.54 13.34
N GLU A 65 3.35 1.48 14.67
CA GLU A 65 2.31 2.13 15.49
C GLU A 65 2.28 3.66 15.35
N GLU A 66 3.45 4.27 15.13
CA GLU A 66 3.62 5.72 15.05
C GLU A 66 4.04 6.15 13.65
N GLU A 67 3.47 7.23 13.13
CA GLU A 67 3.81 7.75 11.80
C GLU A 67 5.30 8.14 11.71
N SER A 68 5.88 8.57 12.82
CA SER A 68 7.32 8.88 12.91
C SER A 68 8.25 7.67 12.74
N SER A 69 7.72 6.45 12.94
CA SER A 69 8.41 5.17 12.75
C SER A 69 8.28 4.62 11.32
N TRP A 70 7.54 5.30 10.44
CA TRP A 70 7.33 4.83 9.07
C TRP A 70 8.41 5.37 8.11
N ASN A 71 9.12 4.45 7.44
CA ASN A 71 9.97 4.76 6.30
C ASN A 71 9.16 4.72 4.99
N ARG A 72 9.01 5.89 4.34
CA ARG A 72 8.29 6.07 3.06
C ARG A 72 9.16 5.80 1.81
N ALA A 73 10.44 5.50 1.99
CA ALA A 73 11.41 5.29 0.93
C ALA A 73 12.03 3.89 1.04
N ASP A 74 11.19 2.87 0.89
CA ASP A 74 11.59 1.46 0.92
C ASP A 74 12.48 1.11 -0.28
N ASP A 75 13.72 0.75 -0.04
CA ASP A 75 14.63 0.14 -1.00
C ASP A 75 14.76 -1.39 -0.80
N ARG A 76 14.09 -1.91 0.24
CA ARG A 76 14.11 -3.30 0.73
C ARG A 76 15.41 -3.72 1.40
N GLU A 77 16.29 -2.78 1.73
CA GLU A 77 17.35 -2.99 2.70
C GLU A 77 16.76 -2.71 4.08
N CYS A 78 16.65 -3.72 4.93
CA CYS A 78 16.00 -3.55 6.24
C CYS A 78 17.00 -3.26 7.36
N ALA A 79 18.30 -3.43 7.14
CA ALA A 79 19.29 -3.33 8.21
C ALA A 79 19.46 -1.88 8.71
N ASP A 80 19.39 -0.91 7.81
CA ASP A 80 19.41 0.52 8.08
C ASP A 80 18.07 1.04 8.59
N ASP A 81 16.95 0.49 8.11
CA ASP A 81 15.61 0.70 8.70
C ASP A 81 15.61 0.34 10.20
N GLU A 82 16.08 -0.87 10.54
CA GLU A 82 16.21 -1.33 11.93
C GLU A 82 17.13 -0.41 12.74
N ALA A 83 18.26 0.02 12.17
CA ALA A 83 19.21 0.91 12.85
C ALA A 83 18.65 2.32 13.09
N SER A 84 17.80 2.81 12.19
CA SER A 84 17.18 4.13 12.30
C SER A 84 15.92 4.15 13.18
N GLY A 85 15.37 2.97 13.48
CA GLY A 85 14.08 2.81 14.16
C GLY A 85 12.88 3.14 13.27
N LYS A 86 13.09 3.34 11.96
CA LYS A 86 12.02 3.59 10.98
C LYS A 86 11.93 2.44 10.00
N ARG A 87 10.75 1.89 9.81
CA ARG A 87 10.55 0.71 8.95
C ARG A 87 9.60 1.02 7.80
N SER A 88 9.88 0.46 6.64
CA SER A 88 8.89 0.35 5.57
C SER A 88 7.85 -0.73 5.88
N LEU A 89 6.74 -0.77 5.12
CA LEU A 89 5.78 -1.88 5.19
C LEU A 89 6.45 -3.24 4.97
N PHE A 90 7.39 -3.33 4.02
CA PHE A 90 8.12 -4.56 3.75
C PHE A 90 9.00 -4.95 4.94
N CYS A 91 9.78 -4.00 5.47
CA CYS A 91 10.71 -4.27 6.56
C CYS A 91 10.01 -4.58 7.88
N ALA A 92 8.88 -3.94 8.18
CA ALA A 92 8.05 -4.30 9.33
C ALA A 92 7.53 -5.75 9.24
N LEU A 93 7.04 -6.18 8.06
CA LEU A 93 6.60 -7.57 7.85
C LEU A 93 7.75 -8.57 7.93
N GLN A 94 8.93 -8.21 7.42
CA GLN A 94 10.13 -9.04 7.53
C GLN A 94 10.57 -9.20 8.99
N ALA A 95 10.70 -8.10 9.72
CA ALA A 95 11.05 -8.09 11.14
C ALA A 95 10.05 -8.91 11.95
N ALA A 96 8.74 -8.66 11.78
CA ALA A 96 7.69 -9.43 12.44
C ALA A 96 7.74 -10.94 12.12
N SER A 97 8.10 -11.32 10.89
CA SER A 97 8.28 -12.73 10.53
C SER A 97 9.45 -13.36 11.29
N VAL A 98 10.59 -12.66 11.32
CA VAL A 98 11.78 -13.12 12.04
C VAL A 98 11.51 -13.21 13.54
N GLU A 99 10.80 -12.26 14.14
CA GLU A 99 10.45 -12.30 15.56
C GLU A 99 9.51 -13.46 15.90
N VAL A 100 8.51 -13.74 15.04
CA VAL A 100 7.49 -14.78 15.31
C VAL A 100 8.00 -16.20 14.99
N LEU A 101 8.89 -16.35 14.01
CA LEU A 101 9.31 -17.66 13.48
C LEU A 101 10.81 -17.96 13.62
N GLY A 102 11.64 -16.97 13.91
CA GLY A 102 13.09 -17.04 13.79
C GLY A 102 13.62 -17.01 12.35
N SER A 103 12.75 -16.85 11.34
CA SER A 103 13.15 -16.80 9.92
C SER A 103 12.18 -16.01 9.06
N TYR A 104 12.65 -15.59 7.89
CA TYR A 104 11.85 -14.88 6.89
C TYR A 104 11.52 -15.78 5.69
N ASP A 105 10.23 -15.89 5.37
CA ASP A 105 9.74 -16.48 4.12
C ASP A 105 8.99 -15.39 3.32
N HIS A 106 9.58 -15.02 2.18
CA HIS A 106 9.04 -13.98 1.29
C HIS A 106 7.63 -14.29 0.76
N ARG A 107 7.28 -15.58 0.67
CA ARG A 107 6.00 -16.06 0.15
C ARG A 107 5.10 -16.58 1.25
N ARG A 108 5.36 -16.25 2.52
CA ARG A 108 4.46 -16.60 3.62
C ARG A 108 3.06 -16.01 3.41
N VAL A 109 2.04 -16.73 3.88
CA VAL A 109 0.63 -16.33 3.74
C VAL A 109 0.38 -14.95 4.34
N ALA A 110 0.94 -14.62 5.52
CA ALA A 110 0.87 -13.28 6.09
C ALA A 110 1.25 -12.17 5.08
N LEU A 111 2.41 -12.29 4.43
CA LEU A 111 2.87 -11.28 3.46
C LEU A 111 2.01 -11.26 2.20
N GLN A 112 1.58 -12.42 1.72
CA GLN A 112 0.71 -12.51 0.55
C GLN A 112 -0.66 -11.86 0.82
N GLU A 113 -1.22 -12.00 2.02
CA GLU A 113 -2.48 -11.34 2.39
C GLU A 113 -2.37 -9.82 2.37
N VAL A 114 -1.24 -9.24 2.81
CA VAL A 114 -1.00 -7.79 2.68
C VAL A 114 -0.89 -7.39 1.22
N ARG A 115 -0.20 -8.17 0.38
CA ARG A 115 -0.14 -7.93 -1.07
C ARG A 115 -1.55 -7.95 -1.68
N PHE A 116 -2.39 -8.91 -1.30
CA PHE A 116 -3.77 -8.99 -1.76
C PHE A 116 -4.65 -7.87 -1.23
N ALA A 117 -4.37 -7.34 -0.04
CA ALA A 117 -5.03 -6.16 0.50
C ALA A 117 -4.65 -4.91 -0.27
N ILE A 118 -3.37 -4.74 -0.61
CA ILE A 118 -2.88 -3.65 -1.47
C ILE A 118 -3.61 -3.66 -2.80
N GLU A 119 -3.65 -4.80 -3.48
CA GLU A 119 -4.37 -4.93 -4.76
C GLU A 119 -5.85 -4.50 -4.64
N GLN A 120 -6.52 -4.86 -3.53
CA GLN A 120 -7.89 -4.44 -3.28
C GLN A 120 -8.00 -2.91 -3.15
N VAL A 121 -7.17 -2.28 -2.30
CA VAL A 121 -7.27 -0.83 -2.04
C VAL A 121 -6.78 0.01 -3.21
N THR A 122 -5.89 -0.53 -4.05
CA THR A 122 -5.40 0.13 -5.26
C THR A 122 -6.20 -0.26 -6.51
N GLN A 123 -7.36 -0.89 -6.35
CA GLN A 123 -8.28 -1.27 -7.43
C GLN A 123 -7.60 -2.05 -8.57
N GLY A 124 -6.72 -2.98 -8.21
CA GLY A 124 -6.00 -3.81 -9.18
C GLY A 124 -4.84 -3.11 -9.88
N ARG A 125 -4.39 -1.93 -9.41
CA ARG A 125 -3.14 -1.32 -9.90
C ARG A 125 -1.99 -2.32 -9.77
N GLU A 126 -1.30 -2.54 -10.87
CA GLU A 126 -0.14 -3.42 -10.93
C GLU A 126 1.14 -2.74 -10.43
N PHE A 127 1.96 -3.50 -9.71
CA PHE A 127 3.23 -3.07 -9.14
C PHE A 127 4.33 -4.11 -9.39
N GLU A 128 5.56 -3.72 -9.68
CA GLU A 128 6.67 -4.67 -9.80
C GLU A 128 6.88 -5.40 -8.46
N HIS A 129 6.91 -4.62 -7.38
CA HIS A 129 7.12 -5.05 -6.01
C HIS A 129 6.02 -4.50 -5.11
N ARG A 130 4.86 -5.15 -5.12
CA ARG A 130 3.61 -4.68 -4.50
C ARG A 130 3.73 -4.02 -3.10
N LEU A 131 4.48 -4.60 -2.16
CA LEU A 131 4.69 -4.01 -0.83
C LEU A 131 5.51 -2.70 -0.89
N ARG A 132 6.67 -2.74 -1.54
CA ARG A 132 7.60 -1.62 -1.70
C ARG A 132 6.98 -0.47 -2.49
N ASP A 133 6.44 -0.80 -3.65
CA ASP A 133 5.96 0.22 -4.58
C ASP A 133 4.74 0.93 -4.00
N PHE A 134 3.81 0.20 -3.35
CA PHE A 134 2.71 0.81 -2.61
C PHE A 134 3.20 1.70 -1.47
N ASN A 135 4.17 1.24 -0.67
CA ASN A 135 4.76 2.02 0.42
C ASN A 135 5.32 3.37 -0.08
N ASN A 136 5.95 3.36 -1.25
CA ASN A 136 6.68 4.51 -1.80
C ASN A 136 5.83 5.44 -2.67
N LEU A 137 4.54 5.13 -2.86
CA LEU A 137 3.64 6.01 -3.60
C LEU A 137 3.52 7.37 -2.89
N PRO A 138 3.63 8.50 -3.62
CA PRO A 138 3.45 9.83 -3.02
C PRO A 138 2.12 10.00 -2.30
N GLN A 139 1.07 9.34 -2.81
CA GLN A 139 -0.29 9.40 -2.28
C GLN A 139 -0.58 8.38 -1.18
N THR A 140 0.29 7.40 -0.92
CA THR A 140 0.07 6.47 0.20
C THR A 140 0.19 7.25 1.50
N THR A 141 -0.82 7.11 2.35
CA THR A 141 -0.85 7.71 3.69
C THR A 141 -0.55 6.66 4.76
N PHE A 142 -0.23 7.14 5.96
CA PHE A 142 -0.06 6.25 7.12
C PHE A 142 -1.35 5.46 7.43
N ALA A 143 -2.52 6.07 7.20
CA ALA A 143 -3.80 5.39 7.34
C ALA A 143 -3.99 4.26 6.32
N ASP A 144 -3.54 4.44 5.06
CA ASP A 144 -3.62 3.40 4.04
C ASP A 144 -2.74 2.19 4.40
N LEU A 145 -1.59 2.42 5.02
CA LEU A 145 -0.70 1.37 5.50
C LEU A 145 -1.39 0.49 6.55
N HIS A 146 -2.01 1.09 7.56
CA HIS A 146 -2.78 0.34 8.55
C HIS A 146 -4.03 -0.30 7.97
N GLN A 147 -4.66 0.34 6.99
CA GLN A 147 -5.83 -0.23 6.32
C GLN A 147 -5.50 -1.55 5.63
N VAL A 148 -4.36 -1.65 4.92
CA VAL A 148 -3.98 -2.91 4.25
C VAL A 148 -3.58 -3.99 5.25
N LEU A 149 -2.90 -3.64 6.34
CA LEU A 149 -2.59 -4.58 7.42
C LEU A 149 -3.86 -5.08 8.12
N LYS A 150 -4.81 -4.18 8.39
CA LYS A 150 -6.11 -4.53 8.98
C LYS A 150 -6.91 -5.48 8.08
N ILE A 151 -7.03 -5.18 6.79
CA ILE A 151 -7.71 -6.08 5.83
C ILE A 151 -7.07 -7.47 5.85
N ALA A 152 -5.75 -7.56 5.84
CA ALA A 152 -5.03 -8.84 5.92
C ALA A 152 -5.34 -9.58 7.23
N ARG A 153 -5.30 -8.89 8.39
CA ARG A 153 -5.63 -9.47 9.70
C ARG A 153 -7.06 -10.01 9.75
N ASP A 154 -8.02 -9.22 9.27
CA ASP A 154 -9.44 -9.59 9.27
C ASP A 154 -9.68 -10.85 8.43
N ARG A 155 -9.05 -10.94 7.25
CA ARG A 155 -9.13 -12.13 6.38
C ARG A 155 -8.52 -13.36 7.04
N VAL A 156 -7.31 -13.25 7.57
CA VAL A 156 -6.65 -14.38 8.25
C VAL A 156 -7.48 -14.84 9.45
N THR A 157 -8.00 -13.91 10.25
CA THR A 157 -8.85 -14.21 11.42
C THR A 157 -10.12 -14.96 10.99
N ALA A 158 -10.82 -14.49 9.96
CA ALA A 158 -12.02 -15.15 9.46
C ALA A 158 -11.73 -16.57 8.94
N ARG A 159 -10.61 -16.76 8.24
CA ARG A 159 -10.22 -18.06 7.69
C ARG A 159 -9.79 -19.04 8.80
N LEU A 160 -9.13 -18.57 9.86
CA LEU A 160 -8.81 -19.37 11.04
C LEU A 160 -10.07 -19.82 11.79
N ALA A 161 -11.08 -18.95 11.90
CA ALA A 161 -12.36 -19.31 12.49
C ALA A 161 -13.10 -20.37 11.65
N ALA A 162 -13.15 -20.18 10.33
CA ALA A 162 -13.78 -21.14 9.41
C ALA A 162 -13.11 -22.51 9.40
N ALA A 163 -11.79 -22.59 9.59
CA ALA A 163 -11.06 -23.86 9.64
C ALA A 163 -11.28 -24.66 10.95
N LYS A 164 -11.83 -24.02 11.98
CA LYS A 164 -12.16 -24.64 13.28
C LYS A 164 -13.63 -25.04 13.41
N ALA A 165 -14.47 -24.59 12.49
CA ALA A 165 -15.91 -24.87 12.43
C ALA A 165 -16.17 -26.20 11.70
#